data_AF-A0A2I1H0F9-F1
#
_entry.id   AF-A0A2I1H0F9-F1
#
_cell.length_a   1.000
_cell.length_b   1.000
_cell.length_c   1.000
_cell.angle_alpha   90.00
_cell.angle_beta   90.00
_cell.angle_gamma   90.00
#
_symmetry.space_group_name_H-M   'P 1'
#
loop_
_entity.id
_entity.type
_entity.pdbx_description
1 polymer ?
#
loop_
_entity_poly.entity_id
_entity_poly.type
_entity_poly.pdbx_seq_one_letter_code
_entity_poly.pdbx_strand_id
1 'polypeptide(L)'
;MFTDYRTSLFSMYLYLTGNPNALPNWEFKNNAPIDILMVSFSLLIAVYLMNLLIGLLNIAIQRDNNRVSYLLQKATILSEIELFYLLPNQRRWKTWFPDVIYYHANIDKSRRKIKEINKDGEWKYDTEFLEIRKMRENLLKKLNIRDRRQQK
;
A
#
# COMPACT_ATOMS: atom_id res chain seq x y z
N MET A 1 -18.35 37.19 -4.80
CA MET A 1 -18.04 35.76 -4.61
C MET A 1 -19.22 34.85 -4.92
N PHE A 2 -20.46 35.22 -4.56
CA PHE A 2 -21.68 34.49 -4.96
C PHE A 2 -22.51 35.25 -6.00
N THR A 3 -21.88 35.74 -7.08
CA THR A 3 -22.56 36.52 -8.13
C THR A 3 -22.99 35.65 -9.31
N ASP A 4 -22.14 34.69 -9.68
CA ASP A 4 -22.39 33.74 -10.76
C ASP A 4 -22.14 32.31 -10.27
N TYR A 5 -22.79 31.33 -10.91
CA TYR A 5 -22.68 29.91 -10.54
C TYR A 5 -21.22 29.43 -10.41
N ARG A 6 -20.36 29.77 -11.37
CA ARG A 6 -18.93 29.41 -11.35
C ARG A 6 -18.21 30.00 -10.14
N THR A 7 -18.47 31.27 -9.83
CA THR A 7 -17.86 31.96 -8.69
C THR A 7 -18.38 31.43 -7.36
N SER A 8 -19.67 31.06 -7.31
CA SER A 8 -20.30 30.44 -6.13
C SER A 8 -19.70 29.06 -5.83
N LEU A 9 -19.50 28.22 -6.86
CA LEU A 9 -18.82 26.92 -6.70
C LEU A 9 -17.39 27.08 -6.17
N PHE A 10 -16.63 28.02 -6.73
CA PHE A 10 -15.26 28.28 -6.28
C PHE A 10 -15.22 28.79 -4.83
N SER A 11 -16.15 29.67 -4.47
CA SER A 11 -16.30 30.18 -3.10
C SER A 11 -16.65 29.05 -2.12
N MET A 12 -17.50 28.11 -2.52
CA MET A 12 -17.83 26.92 -1.72
C MET A 12 -16.63 25.99 -1.52
N TYR A 13 -15.79 25.81 -2.55
CA TYR A 13 -14.54 25.06 -2.42
C TYR A 13 -13.58 25.74 -1.44
N LEU A 14 -13.40 27.06 -1.55
CA LEU A 14 -12.58 27.83 -0.61
C LEU A 14 -13.11 27.71 0.83
N TYR A 15 -14.44 27.72 1.00
CA TYR A 15 -15.09 27.54 2.28
C TYR A 15 -14.81 26.16 2.89
N LEU A 16 -14.90 25.09 2.08
CA LEU A 16 -14.55 23.73 2.49
C LEU A 16 -13.08 23.61 2.98
N THR A 17 -12.17 24.36 2.36
CA THR A 17 -10.74 24.39 2.75
C THR A 17 -10.45 25.30 3.95
N GLY A 18 -11.46 25.96 4.52
CA GLY A 18 -11.32 26.84 5.69
C GLY A 18 -10.77 28.23 5.36
N ASN A 19 -10.88 28.70 4.12
CA ASN A 19 -10.43 30.03 3.75
C ASN A 19 -11.42 31.09 4.28
N PRO A 20 -10.97 32.04 5.14
CA PRO A 20 -11.85 33.06 5.73
C PRO A 20 -12.40 34.04 4.69
N ASN A 21 -11.70 34.21 3.57
CA ASN A 21 -12.13 35.08 2.47
C ASN A 21 -13.14 34.41 1.54
N ALA A 22 -13.55 33.16 1.80
CA ALA A 22 -14.51 32.44 0.97
C ALA A 22 -15.93 33.05 1.01
N LEU A 23 -16.21 33.79 2.09
CA LEU A 23 -17.49 34.44 2.31
C LEU A 23 -17.34 35.95 2.09
N PRO A 24 -18.36 36.61 1.50
CA PRO A 24 -18.38 38.07 1.44
C PRO A 24 -18.45 38.68 2.85
N ASN A 25 -18.00 39.93 3.02
CA ASN A 25 -18.17 40.73 4.25
C ASN A 25 -19.63 41.18 4.43
N TRP A 26 -20.56 40.23 4.49
CA TRP A 26 -21.94 40.48 4.83
C TRP A 26 -22.12 40.69 6.35
N GLU A 27 -23.01 41.59 6.73
CA GLU A 27 -23.42 41.73 8.12
C GLU A 27 -24.31 40.53 8.51
N PHE A 28 -23.87 39.76 9.51
CA PHE A 28 -24.52 38.56 10.09
C PHE A 28 -25.90 38.84 10.76
N LYS A 29 -26.70 39.73 10.18
CA LYS A 29 -27.97 40.22 10.75
C LYS A 29 -29.06 40.48 9.72
N ASN A 30 -28.70 40.56 8.44
CA ASN A 30 -29.66 40.96 7.40
C ASN A 30 -30.39 39.77 6.76
N ASN A 31 -29.89 38.53 6.88
CA ASN A 31 -30.46 37.36 6.20
C ASN A 31 -30.33 36.05 6.99
N ALA A 32 -31.25 35.84 7.94
CA ALA A 32 -31.30 34.63 8.79
C ALA A 32 -31.24 33.28 8.03
N PRO A 33 -31.85 33.10 6.84
CA PRO A 33 -31.76 31.82 6.12
C PRO A 33 -30.34 31.42 5.70
N ILE A 34 -29.51 32.40 5.34
CA ILE A 34 -28.12 32.14 4.90
C ILE A 34 -27.26 31.79 6.11
N ASP A 35 -27.50 32.42 7.26
CA ASP A 35 -26.80 32.12 8.52
C ASP A 35 -27.04 30.67 8.95
N ILE A 36 -28.32 30.23 8.89
CA ILE A 36 -28.71 28.86 9.20
C ILE A 36 -28.07 27.88 8.21
N LEU A 37 -28.07 28.20 6.91
CA LEU A 37 -27.45 27.35 5.89
C LEU A 37 -25.93 27.20 6.12
N MET A 38 -25.24 28.29 6.47
CA MET A 38 -23.81 28.29 6.72
C MET A 38 -23.43 27.44 7.95
N VAL A 39 -24.13 27.62 9.07
CA VAL A 39 -23.90 26.85 10.29
C VAL A 39 -24.19 25.36 10.08
N SER A 40 -25.32 25.05 9.44
CA SER A 40 -25.70 23.65 9.14
C SER A 40 -24.71 22.99 8.17
N PHE A 41 -24.27 23.70 7.14
CA PHE A 41 -23.29 23.21 6.19
C PHE A 41 -21.92 22.96 6.84
N SER A 42 -21.45 23.88 7.70
CA SER A 42 -20.23 23.68 8.50
C SER A 42 -20.31 22.44 9.38
N LEU A 43 -21.43 22.25 10.07
CA LEU A 43 -21.64 21.10 10.93
C LEU A 43 -21.60 19.81 10.13
N LEU A 44 -22.25 19.77 8.95
CA LEU A 44 -22.20 18.61 8.06
C LEU A 44 -20.76 18.30 7.59
N ILE A 45 -20.00 19.31 7.18
CA ILE A 45 -18.61 19.08 6.74
C ILE A 45 -17.76 18.54 7.88
N ALA A 46 -17.77 19.23 9.03
CA ALA A 46 -16.90 18.93 10.16
C ALA A 46 -17.26 17.60 10.83
N VAL A 47 -18.55 17.32 11.03
CA VAL A 47 -19.01 16.13 11.76
C VAL A 47 -19.17 14.93 10.84
N TYR A 48 -19.66 15.09 9.63
CA TYR A 48 -19.98 13.96 8.75
C TYR A 48 -18.88 13.70 7.73
N LEU A 49 -18.59 14.67 6.84
CA LEU A 49 -17.68 14.44 5.71
C LEU A 49 -16.24 14.16 6.17
N MET A 50 -15.69 14.97 7.07
CA MET A 50 -14.31 14.78 7.53
C MET A 50 -14.13 13.46 8.27
N ASN A 51 -15.05 13.11 9.16
CA ASN A 51 -15.00 11.84 9.88
C ASN A 51 -15.16 10.62 8.95
N LEU A 52 -16.05 10.71 7.97
CA LEU A 52 -16.22 9.67 6.95
C LEU A 52 -14.97 9.53 6.09
N LEU A 53 -14.38 10.64 5.63
CA LEU A 53 -13.17 10.63 4.82
C LEU A 53 -11.99 10.03 5.59
N ILE A 54 -11.79 10.42 6.84
CA ILE A 54 -10.74 9.87 7.71
C ILE A 54 -10.97 8.37 7.94
N GLY A 55 -12.22 7.95 8.18
CA GLY A 55 -12.57 6.54 8.35
C GLY A 55 -12.29 5.69 7.12
N LEU A 56 -12.72 6.14 5.94
CA LEU A 56 -12.44 5.46 4.67
C LEU A 56 -10.94 5.43 4.36
N LEU A 57 -10.24 6.54 4.59
CA LEU A 57 -8.80 6.63 4.38
C LEU A 57 -8.05 5.66 5.30
N ASN A 58 -8.46 5.55 6.56
CA ASN A 58 -7.88 4.59 7.49
C ASN A 58 -8.05 3.13 7.01
N ILE A 59 -9.23 2.77 6.48
CA ILE A 59 -9.47 1.43 5.92
C ILE A 59 -8.56 1.17 4.71
N ALA A 60 -8.42 2.14 3.81
CA ALA A 60 -7.56 2.02 2.64
C ALA A 60 -6.07 1.86 3.05
N ILE A 61 -5.59 2.71 3.97
CA ILE A 61 -4.23 2.63 4.51
C ILE A 61 -4.00 1.27 5.17
N GLN A 62 -4.94 0.78 5.97
CA GLN A 62 -4.78 -0.50 6.65
C GLN A 62 -4.68 -1.69 5.68
N ARG A 63 -5.40 -1.63 4.54
CA ARG A 63 -5.32 -2.64 3.48
C ARG A 63 -3.96 -2.59 2.75
N ASP A 64 -3.47 -1.39 2.47
CA ASP A 64 -2.25 -1.19 1.66
C ASP A 64 -0.96 -1.12 2.47
N ASN A 65 -1.03 -0.99 3.80
CA ASN A 65 0.11 -1.07 4.71
C ASN A 65 0.60 -2.51 4.89
N ASN A 66 0.95 -3.14 3.77
CA ASN A 66 1.51 -4.47 3.73
C ASN A 66 3.02 -4.38 3.45
N ARG A 67 3.82 -4.78 4.45
CA ARG A 67 5.28 -4.88 4.34
C ARG A 67 5.72 -5.75 3.15
N VAL A 68 4.94 -6.78 2.81
CA VAL A 68 5.24 -7.65 1.67
C VAL A 68 5.11 -6.89 0.35
N SER A 69 4.02 -6.13 0.16
CA SER A 69 3.82 -5.30 -1.03
C SER A 69 4.91 -4.23 -1.17
N TYR A 70 5.31 -3.60 -0.06
CA TYR A 70 6.43 -2.65 -0.04
C TYR A 70 7.75 -3.28 -0.50
N LEU A 71 8.10 -4.46 0.05
CA LEU A 71 9.32 -5.17 -0.33
C LEU A 71 9.29 -5.63 -1.79
N LEU A 72 8.13 -6.06 -2.28
CA LEU A 72 7.94 -6.45 -3.66
C LEU A 72 8.16 -5.25 -4.60
N GLN A 73 7.52 -4.11 -4.34
CA GLN A 73 7.74 -2.89 -5.12
C GLN A 73 9.20 -2.45 -5.11
N LYS A 74 9.86 -2.51 -3.94
CA LYS A 74 11.29 -2.20 -3.82
C LYS A 74 12.16 -3.13 -4.68
N ALA A 75 11.86 -4.42 -4.71
CA ALA A 75 12.56 -5.39 -5.54
C ALA A 75 12.30 -5.15 -7.04
N THR A 76 11.06 -4.83 -7.42
CA THR A 76 10.71 -4.48 -8.80
C THR A 76 11.49 -3.26 -9.27
N ILE A 77 11.49 -2.17 -8.50
CA ILE A 77 12.25 -0.95 -8.81
C ILE A 77 13.75 -1.28 -8.93
N LEU A 78 14.30 -2.08 -8.01
CA LEU A 78 15.71 -2.47 -8.07
C LEU A 78 16.03 -3.27 -9.35
N SER A 79 15.16 -4.20 -9.74
CA SER A 79 15.35 -4.98 -10.99
C SER A 79 15.27 -4.11 -12.24
N GLU A 80 14.42 -3.08 -12.23
CA GLU A 80 14.29 -2.12 -13.33
C GLU A 80 15.54 -1.24 -13.44
N ILE A 81 16.05 -0.74 -12.31
CA ILE A 81 17.33 -0.02 -12.24
C ILE A 81 18.47 -0.89 -12.75
N GLU A 82 18.54 -2.15 -12.31
CA GLU A 82 19.61 -3.07 -12.72
C GLU A 82 19.59 -3.34 -14.23
N LEU A 83 18.39 -3.52 -14.80
CA LEU A 83 18.24 -3.92 -16.19
C LEU A 83 18.39 -2.74 -17.16
N PHE A 84 17.84 -1.56 -16.83
CA PHE A 84 17.77 -0.41 -17.74
C PHE A 84 18.75 0.72 -17.45
N TYR A 85 19.19 0.89 -16.21
CA TYR A 85 19.94 2.10 -15.78
C TYR A 85 21.40 1.83 -15.41
N LEU A 86 21.82 0.57 -15.21
CA LEU A 86 23.20 0.23 -14.88
C LEU A 86 24.03 -0.18 -16.11
N LEU A 87 25.25 0.33 -16.19
CA LEU A 87 26.24 -0.09 -17.18
C LEU A 87 26.77 -1.52 -16.89
N PRO A 88 27.23 -2.26 -17.91
CA PRO A 88 27.74 -3.62 -17.74
C PRO A 88 28.85 -3.76 -16.69
N ASN A 89 29.68 -2.72 -16.54
CA ASN A 89 30.77 -2.71 -15.56
C ASN A 89 30.26 -2.53 -14.12
N GLN A 90 29.21 -1.73 -13.91
CA GLN A 90 28.61 -1.52 -12.60
C GLN A 90 27.88 -2.77 -12.10
N ARG A 91 27.22 -3.51 -13.00
CA ARG A 91 26.54 -4.77 -12.64
C ARG A 91 27.52 -5.87 -12.19
N ARG A 92 28.80 -5.79 -12.60
CA ARG A 92 29.85 -6.74 -12.22
C ARG A 92 30.58 -6.36 -10.92
N TRP A 93 30.23 -5.24 -10.30
CA TRP A 93 30.83 -4.84 -9.03
C TRP A 93 30.32 -5.70 -7.88
N LYS A 94 31.19 -6.60 -7.40
CA LYS A 94 30.90 -7.56 -6.31
C LYS A 94 30.53 -6.89 -4.99
N THR A 95 30.95 -5.65 -4.78
CA THR A 95 30.58 -4.84 -3.61
C THR A 95 29.11 -4.43 -3.62
N TRP A 96 28.51 -4.23 -4.81
CA TRP A 96 27.10 -3.86 -4.97
C TRP A 96 26.21 -5.08 -5.24
N PHE A 97 26.73 -6.03 -6.03
CA PHE A 97 26.05 -7.27 -6.41
C PHE A 97 26.93 -8.47 -6.03
N PRO A 98 26.84 -8.96 -4.78
CA PRO A 98 27.60 -10.12 -4.35
C PRO A 98 27.07 -11.39 -5.01
N ASP A 99 27.96 -12.37 -5.25
CA ASP A 99 27.58 -13.66 -5.84
C ASP A 99 26.72 -14.51 -4.90
N VAL A 100 26.81 -14.28 -3.59
CA VAL A 100 26.12 -15.05 -2.56
C VAL A 100 25.52 -14.10 -1.53
N ILE A 101 24.22 -14.25 -1.27
CA ILE A 101 23.49 -13.50 -0.24
C ILE A 101 23.24 -14.44 0.95
N TYR A 102 23.86 -14.16 2.09
CA TYR A 102 23.59 -14.89 3.33
C TYR A 102 22.33 -14.34 3.99
N TYR A 103 21.32 -15.20 4.16
CA TYR A 103 20.11 -14.88 4.89
C TYR A 103 19.94 -15.80 6.09
N HIS A 104 19.70 -15.21 7.27
CA HIS A 104 19.37 -15.97 8.46
C HIS A 104 17.86 -16.15 8.57
N ALA A 105 17.41 -17.41 8.47
CA ALA A 105 16.03 -17.79 8.67
C ALA A 105 15.90 -18.67 9.91
N ASN A 106 14.94 -18.36 10.78
CA ASN A 106 14.63 -19.20 11.94
C ASN A 106 13.93 -20.49 11.46
N ILE A 107 14.50 -21.64 11.80
CA ILE A 107 14.04 -22.97 11.37
C ILE A 107 12.58 -23.23 11.73
N ASP A 108 12.15 -22.86 12.93
CA ASP A 108 10.78 -23.11 13.40
C ASP A 108 9.76 -22.23 12.70
N LYS A 109 10.08 -20.94 12.51
CA LYS A 109 9.25 -20.02 11.73
C LYS A 109 9.12 -20.48 10.29
N SER A 110 10.23 -20.90 9.67
CA SER A 110 10.23 -21.45 8.30
C SER A 110 9.36 -22.70 8.20
N ARG A 111 9.49 -23.65 9.13
CA ARG A 111 8.65 -24.87 9.15
C ARG A 111 7.16 -24.57 9.26
N ARG A 112 6.77 -23.64 10.14
CA ARG A 112 5.36 -23.24 10.31
C ARG A 112 4.83 -22.63 9.02
N LYS A 113 5.57 -21.68 8.44
CA LYS A 113 5.12 -21.01 7.22
C LYS A 113 4.98 -21.97 6.05
N ILE A 114 5.89 -22.93 5.93
CA ILE A 114 5.80 -23.96 4.89
C ILE A 114 4.55 -24.85 5.04
N LYS A 115 4.20 -25.20 6.27
CA LYS A 115 2.98 -25.97 6.54
C LYS A 115 1.70 -25.17 6.22
N GLU A 116 1.69 -23.87 6.49
CA GLU A 116 0.59 -22.96 6.11
C GLU A 116 0.43 -22.92 4.60
N ILE A 117 1.49 -22.58 3.85
CA ILE A 117 1.45 -22.48 2.38
C ILE A 117 1.02 -23.82 1.74
N ASN A 118 1.45 -24.95 2.30
CA ASN A 118 1.02 -26.28 1.85
C ASN A 118 -0.46 -26.58 2.14
N LYS A 119 -1.02 -26.03 3.24
CA LYS A 119 -2.43 -26.19 3.58
C LYS A 119 -3.33 -25.37 2.66
N ASP A 120 -2.88 -24.16 2.32
CA ASP A 120 -3.63 -23.22 1.48
C ASP A 120 -3.56 -23.58 -0.01
N GLY A 121 -2.79 -24.61 -0.39
CA GLY A 121 -2.61 -25.04 -1.79
C GLY A 121 -1.83 -24.04 -2.65
N GLU A 122 -1.36 -22.94 -2.05
CA GLU A 122 -0.59 -21.88 -2.69
C GLU A 122 0.86 -22.27 -2.98
N TRP A 123 1.32 -23.41 -2.45
CA TRP A 123 2.57 -24.02 -2.91
C TRP A 123 2.38 -24.60 -4.32
N LYS A 124 2.12 -23.75 -5.30
CA LYS A 124 1.97 -24.15 -6.71
C LYS A 124 3.24 -24.85 -7.17
N TYR A 125 3.03 -26.05 -7.70
CA TYR A 125 4.07 -27.01 -8.04
C TYR A 125 4.68 -26.81 -9.42
N ASP A 126 4.44 -25.66 -10.07
CA ASP A 126 4.92 -25.43 -11.43
C ASP A 126 6.39 -24.98 -11.42
N THR A 127 7.24 -26.00 -11.42
CA THR A 127 8.68 -25.90 -11.66
C THR A 127 8.93 -26.03 -13.15
N GLU A 128 8.93 -24.91 -13.87
CA GLU A 128 9.52 -24.84 -15.21
C GLU A 128 11.06 -25.01 -15.16
N PHE A 129 11.66 -24.80 -13.97
CA PHE A 129 13.10 -24.88 -13.76
C PHE A 129 13.51 -26.01 -12.80
N LEU A 130 14.32 -26.95 -13.30
CA LEU A 130 14.85 -28.10 -12.56
C LEU A 130 15.70 -27.69 -11.33
N GLU A 131 16.42 -26.57 -11.41
CA GLU A 131 17.26 -26.08 -10.31
C GLU A 131 16.43 -25.62 -9.10
N ILE A 132 15.33 -24.91 -9.35
CA ILE A 132 14.41 -24.44 -8.31
C ILE A 132 13.79 -25.65 -7.59
N ARG A 133 13.45 -26.71 -8.32
CA ARG A 133 12.96 -27.97 -7.75
C ARG A 133 14.00 -28.59 -6.80
N LYS A 134 15.25 -28.73 -7.24
CA LYS A 134 16.35 -29.29 -6.44
C LYS A 134 16.62 -28.46 -5.18
N MET A 135 16.65 -27.14 -5.30
CA MET A 135 16.82 -26.24 -4.15
C MET A 135 15.68 -26.41 -3.14
N ARG A 136 14.44 -26.59 -3.60
CA ARG A 136 13.30 -26.87 -2.73
C ARG A 136 13.43 -28.20 -1.99
N GLU A 137 13.75 -29.27 -2.70
CA GLU A 137 13.93 -30.60 -2.09
C GLU A 137 15.03 -30.57 -1.02
N ASN A 138 16.14 -29.88 -1.31
CA ASN A 138 17.21 -29.65 -0.36
C ASN A 138 16.74 -28.84 0.87
N LEU A 139 15.90 -27.83 0.68
CA LEU A 139 15.33 -27.02 1.76
C LEU A 139 14.38 -27.84 2.65
N LEU A 140 13.48 -28.63 2.05
CA LEU A 140 12.59 -29.52 2.79
C LEU A 140 13.37 -30.58 3.59
N LYS A 141 14.44 -31.13 3.00
CA LYS A 141 15.36 -32.06 3.67
C LYS A 141 16.07 -31.39 4.84
N LYS A 142 16.65 -30.19 4.66
CA LYS A 142 17.29 -29.42 5.74
C LYS A 142 16.32 -29.05 6.86
N LEU A 143 15.07 -28.76 6.53
CA LEU A 143 14.03 -28.46 7.51
C LEU A 143 13.37 -29.71 8.11
N ASN A 144 13.76 -30.92 7.69
CA ASN A 144 13.18 -32.19 8.14
C ASN A 144 11.63 -32.23 8.00
N ILE A 145 11.12 -31.71 6.89
CA ILE A 145 9.69 -31.73 6.56
C ILE A 145 9.44 -32.92 5.63
N ARG A 146 8.66 -33.91 6.06
CA ARG A 146 8.27 -35.04 5.21
C ARG A 146 7.32 -34.55 4.11
N ASP A 147 7.71 -34.73 2.86
CA ASP A 147 6.84 -34.47 1.71
C ASP A 147 5.74 -35.55 1.72
N ARG A 148 4.48 -35.14 1.98
CA ARG A 148 3.34 -36.06 2.11
C ARG A 148 2.93 -36.75 0.79
N ARG A 149 3.70 -36.55 -0.29
CA ARG A 149 3.49 -37.19 -1.59
C ARG A 149 4.14 -38.56 -1.75
N GLN A 150 4.83 -39.10 -0.73
CA GLN A 150 5.32 -40.48 -0.72
C GLN A 150 4.32 -41.51 -0.13
N GLN A 151 3.04 -41.16 0.01
CA GLN A 151 1.99 -42.05 0.56
C GLN A 151 0.86 -42.34 -0.43
N LYS A 152 1.12 -42.25 -1.74
CA LYS A 152 0.22 -42.78 -2.78
C LYS A 152 1.01 -43.61 -3.76
#